data_AF-A0A7Y5FRF7-F1
#
_entry.id   AF-A0A7Y5FRF7-F1
#
_cell.length_a   1.000
_cell.length_b   1.000
_cell.length_c   1.000
_cell.angle_alpha   90.00
_cell.angle_beta   90.00
_cell.angle_gamma   90.00
#
_symmetry.space_group_name_H-M   'P 1'
#
loop_
_entity.id
_entity.type
_entity.pdbx_description
1 polymer ?
#
loop_
_entity_poly.entity_id
_entity_poly.type
_entity_poly.pdbx_seq_one_letter_code
_entity_poly.pdbx_strand_id
1 'polypeptide(L)'
;GGTLFIDEAYTLSRGGSDFGQEAIDTLLKKMEDLKENLIVIAAGYTAEMNDFLSSNPGLTSRFTNKIIFEDYLPEELFSIAMDLLNKNGYLLEMSAENTLRERLLQVYNTRDKNFGNARTVRNIVYEAIGKQENRLSKLLNPDNQALTTLIEDDFH
;
A
#
# COMPACT_ATOMS: atom_id res chain seq x y z
N GLY A 1 16.14 -9.36 22.94
CA GLY A 1 15.66 -8.09 22.40
C GLY A 1 14.37 -8.26 21.63
N GLY A 2 13.69 -7.17 21.33
CA GLY A 2 12.43 -7.15 20.56
C GLY A 2 12.34 -5.97 19.60
N THR A 3 11.33 -6.00 18.73
CA THR A 3 11.05 -4.95 17.74
C THR A 3 9.70 -4.32 18.05
N LEU A 4 9.66 -2.99 18.12
CA LEU A 4 8.43 -2.19 18.18
C LEU A 4 8.21 -1.56 16.80
N PHE A 5 7.12 -1.93 16.14
CA PHE A 5 6.68 -1.30 14.90
C PHE A 5 5.49 -0.38 15.18
N ILE A 6 5.60 0.88 14.77
CA ILE A 6 4.57 1.91 14.95
C ILE A 6 4.16 2.39 13.57
N ASP A 7 2.99 1.95 13.12
CA ASP A 7 2.40 2.45 11.89
C ASP A 7 1.77 3.83 12.11
N GLU A 8 1.81 4.67 11.08
CA GLU A 8 1.36 6.07 11.11
C GLU A 8 1.86 6.84 12.35
N ALA A 9 3.15 6.74 12.68
CA ALA A 9 3.72 7.26 13.93
C ALA A 9 3.51 8.78 14.12
N TYR A 10 3.37 9.53 13.04
CA TYR A 10 3.04 10.97 13.05
C TYR A 10 1.72 11.30 13.75
N THR A 11 0.83 10.33 13.94
CA THR A 11 -0.42 10.51 14.70
C THR A 11 -0.15 10.86 16.15
N LEU A 12 0.99 10.43 16.72
CA LEU A 12 1.39 10.75 18.11
C LEU A 12 1.68 12.25 18.31
N SER A 13 2.14 12.95 17.28
CA SER A 13 2.43 14.38 17.35
C SER A 13 1.29 15.27 16.86
N ARG A 14 0.21 14.69 16.30
CA ARG A 14 -0.95 15.44 15.79
C ARG A 14 -1.92 15.77 16.92
N GLY A 15 -2.44 17.00 16.93
CA GLY A 15 -3.57 17.40 17.78
C GLY A 15 -3.23 18.06 19.11
N GLY A 16 -1.95 18.26 19.43
CA GLY A 16 -1.53 19.06 20.60
C GLY A 16 -2.03 18.55 21.96
N SER A 17 -2.45 17.29 22.04
CA SER A 17 -2.90 16.68 23.30
C SER A 17 -1.70 16.25 24.15
N ASP A 18 -1.74 16.53 25.44
CA ASP A 18 -0.67 16.18 26.39
C ASP A 18 -0.27 14.70 26.36
N PHE A 19 -1.24 13.80 26.09
CA PHE A 19 -0.99 12.35 26.01
C PHE A 19 -0.08 11.93 24.85
N GLY A 20 -0.17 12.60 23.70
CA GLY A 20 0.67 12.30 22.54
C GLY A 20 2.13 12.66 22.80
N GLN A 21 2.35 13.81 23.45
CA GLN A 21 3.68 14.23 23.85
C GLN A 21 4.27 13.31 24.93
N GLU A 22 3.48 12.92 25.93
CA GLU A 22 3.91 11.96 26.96
C GLU A 22 4.29 10.60 26.36
N ALA A 23 3.55 10.13 25.35
CA ALA A 23 3.88 8.91 24.63
C ALA A 23 5.21 9.02 23.88
N ILE A 24 5.46 10.15 23.20
CA ILE A 24 6.74 10.43 22.52
C ILE A 24 7.90 10.46 23.52
N ASP A 25 7.75 11.17 24.63
CA ASP A 25 8.80 11.31 25.64
C ASP A 25 9.12 9.96 26.29
N THR A 26 8.09 9.15 26.56
CA THR A 26 8.24 7.79 27.06
C THR A 26 8.95 6.90 26.05
N LEU A 27 8.60 6.98 24.77
CA LEU A 27 9.24 6.23 23.70
C LEU A 27 10.72 6.60 23.60
N LEU A 28 11.06 7.89 23.57
CA LEU A 28 12.44 8.38 23.50
C LEU A 28 13.29 7.88 24.67
N LYS A 29 12.73 7.90 25.88
CA LYS A 29 13.40 7.35 27.07
C LYS A 29 13.65 5.86 26.94
N LYS A 30 12.66 5.08 26.48
CA LYS A 30 12.81 3.63 26.31
C LYS A 30 13.79 3.26 25.20
N MET A 31 13.86 4.05 24.12
CA MET A 31 14.87 3.88 23.08
C MET A 31 16.30 4.05 23.63
N GLU A 32 16.50 4.95 24.61
CA GLU A 32 17.79 5.13 25.27
C GLU A 32 18.10 4.00 26.26
N ASP A 33 17.18 3.75 27.20
CA ASP A 33 17.33 2.78 28.29
C ASP A 33 17.55 1.35 27.75
N LEU A 34 16.95 1.04 26.60
CA LEU A 34 16.91 -0.30 26.01
C LEU A 34 17.66 -0.40 24.68
N LYS A 35 18.60 0.50 24.37
CA LYS A 35 19.27 0.58 23.06
C LYS A 35 19.94 -0.72 22.56
N GLU A 36 20.34 -1.61 23.47
CA GLU A 36 20.93 -2.91 23.12
C GLU A 36 19.89 -4.02 22.89
N ASN A 37 18.63 -3.78 23.28
CA ASN A 37 17.58 -4.79 23.36
C ASN A 37 16.28 -4.41 22.65
N LEU A 38 16.16 -3.20 22.10
CA LEU A 38 14.96 -2.69 21.44
C LEU A 38 15.30 -2.06 20.10
N ILE A 39 14.63 -2.51 19.05
CA ILE A 39 14.59 -1.83 17.74
C ILE A 39 13.23 -1.16 17.62
N VAL A 40 13.20 0.13 17.27
CA VAL A 40 11.96 0.85 16.99
C VAL A 40 11.91 1.21 15.51
N ILE A 41 10.83 0.80 14.85
CA ILE A 41 10.54 1.12 13.44
C ILE A 41 9.28 1.98 13.44
N ALA A 42 9.41 3.23 12.99
CA ALA A 42 8.29 4.13 12.78
C ALA A 42 8.01 4.23 11.27
N ALA A 43 6.76 4.03 10.88
CA ALA A 43 6.33 4.05 9.49
C ALA A 43 5.22 5.09 9.27
N GLY A 44 5.08 5.53 8.02
CA GLY A 44 4.09 6.51 7.62
C GLY A 44 4.45 7.19 6.31
N TYR A 45 3.58 8.08 5.83
CA TYR A 45 3.82 8.88 4.64
C TYR A 45 5.02 9.84 4.82
N THR A 46 5.82 10.01 3.77
CA THR A 46 7.11 10.72 3.82
C THR A 46 7.00 12.13 4.37
N ALA A 47 6.03 12.93 3.91
CA ALA A 47 5.87 14.31 4.36
C ALA A 47 5.48 14.37 5.84
N GLU A 48 4.52 13.55 6.24
CA GLU A 48 4.00 13.43 7.59
C GLU A 48 5.08 12.93 8.57
N MET A 49 5.93 12.01 8.13
CA MET A 49 7.08 11.55 8.91
C MET A 49 8.15 12.63 9.08
N ASN A 50 8.38 13.47 8.07
CA ASN A 50 9.28 14.62 8.22
C ASN A 50 8.76 15.62 9.26
N ASP A 51 7.45 15.88 9.26
CA ASP A 51 6.81 16.72 10.28
C ASP A 51 6.93 16.08 11.68
N PHE A 52 6.68 14.77 11.80
CA PHE A 52 6.83 14.03 13.04
C PHE A 52 8.24 14.10 13.60
N LEU A 53 9.27 13.84 12.78
CA LEU A 53 10.66 13.90 13.22
C LEU A 53 11.07 15.32 13.65
N SER A 54 10.51 16.34 12.99
CA SER A 54 10.76 17.76 13.30
C SER A 54 10.00 18.25 14.54
N SER A 55 8.98 17.51 14.99
CA SER A 55 8.17 17.89 16.16
C SER A 55 8.94 17.84 17.48
N ASN A 56 9.96 16.99 17.59
CA ASN A 56 10.81 16.88 18.77
C ASN A 56 12.26 16.58 18.38
N PRO A 57 13.25 17.39 18.78
CA PRO A 57 14.67 17.17 18.45
C PRO A 57 15.20 15.78 18.85
N GLY A 58 14.63 15.18 19.91
CA GLY A 58 14.97 13.85 20.37
C GLY A 58 14.57 12.73 19.40
N LEU A 59 13.53 12.93 18.58
CA LEU A 59 13.15 11.99 17.52
C LEU A 59 14.16 12.04 16.38
N THR A 60 14.50 13.24 15.92
CA THR A 60 15.51 13.43 14.86
C THR A 60 16.85 12.79 15.20
N SER A 61 17.30 12.85 16.47
CA SER A 61 18.59 12.27 16.87
C SER A 61 18.58 10.74 16.99
N ARG A 62 17.42 10.11 17.22
CA ARG A 62 17.30 8.66 17.43
C ARG A 62 16.85 7.89 16.19
N PHE A 63 16.13 8.54 15.27
CA PHE A 63 15.74 7.97 13.98
C PHE A 63 16.72 8.40 12.88
N THR A 64 17.96 7.89 12.95
CA THR A 64 19.03 8.22 12.01
C THR A 64 18.94 7.45 10.69
N ASN A 65 18.45 6.21 10.74
CA ASN A 65 18.26 5.38 9.55
C ASN A 65 16.89 5.65 8.93
N LYS A 66 16.87 6.20 7.72
CA LYS A 66 15.65 6.47 6.96
C LYS A 66 15.63 5.60 5.71
N ILE A 67 14.58 4.82 5.55
CA ILE A 67 14.33 4.02 4.35
C ILE A 67 13.10 4.64 3.68
N ILE A 68 13.27 5.07 2.44
CA ILE A 68 12.19 5.61 1.62
C ILE A 68 11.75 4.51 0.66
N PHE A 69 10.48 4.17 0.69
CA PHE A 69 9.87 3.28 -0.28
C PHE A 69 9.25 4.13 -1.38
N GLU A 70 9.85 4.06 -2.57
CA GLU A 70 9.29 4.72 -3.75
C GLU A 70 8.07 3.96 -4.26
N ASP A 71 7.19 4.67 -4.97
CA ASP A 71 6.06 4.04 -5.64
C ASP A 71 6.57 3.07 -6.72
N TYR A 72 5.88 1.94 -6.86
CA TYR A 72 6.15 1.01 -7.94
C TYR A 72 5.87 1.65 -9.29
N LEU A 73 6.74 1.38 -10.26
CA LEU A 73 6.56 1.76 -11.65
C LEU A 73 5.35 1.02 -12.25
N PRO A 74 4.74 1.53 -13.33
CA PRO A 74 3.60 0.88 -13.98
C PRO A 74 3.80 -0.60 -14.30
N GLU A 75 5.00 -0.99 -14.74
CA GLU A 75 5.34 -2.40 -15.03
C GLU A 75 5.46 -3.28 -13.78
N GLU A 76 5.87 -2.70 -12.66
CA GLU A 76 5.91 -3.40 -11.38
C GLU A 76 4.49 -3.54 -10.81
N LEU A 77 3.66 -2.51 -10.94
CA LEU A 77 2.22 -2.59 -10.62
C LEU A 77 1.52 -3.66 -11.46
N PHE A 78 1.84 -3.75 -12.75
CA PHE A 78 1.32 -4.79 -13.63
C PHE A 78 1.79 -6.18 -13.19
N SER A 79 3.06 -6.33 -12.82
CA SER A 79 3.59 -7.59 -12.29
C SER A 79 2.87 -8.04 -11.01
N ILE A 80 2.56 -7.10 -10.12
CA ILE A 80 1.74 -7.35 -8.91
C ILE A 80 0.32 -7.81 -9.30
N ALA A 81 -0.27 -7.18 -10.32
CA ALA A 81 -1.60 -7.55 -10.81
C ALA A 81 -1.62 -8.98 -11.34
N MET A 82 -0.62 -9.34 -12.15
CA MET A 82 -0.48 -10.69 -12.71
C MET A 82 -0.26 -11.74 -11.62
N ASP A 83 0.59 -11.47 -10.63
CA ASP A 83 0.77 -12.37 -9.49
C ASP A 83 -0.54 -12.59 -8.71
N LEU A 84 -1.31 -11.53 -8.50
CA LEU A 84 -2.61 -11.61 -7.83
C LEU A 84 -3.63 -12.42 -8.66
N LEU A 85 -3.73 -12.17 -9.96
CA LEU A 85 -4.63 -12.89 -10.86
C LEU A 85 -4.28 -14.39 -10.92
N ASN A 86 -3.00 -14.71 -11.12
CA ASN A 86 -2.51 -16.08 -11.17
C ASN A 86 -2.78 -16.82 -9.86
N LYS A 87 -2.57 -16.18 -8.71
CA LYS A 87 -2.88 -16.76 -7.39
C LYS A 87 -4.36 -17.08 -7.20
N ASN A 88 -5.24 -16.29 -7.81
CA ASN A 88 -6.68 -16.50 -7.78
C ASN A 88 -7.21 -17.37 -8.94
N GLY A 89 -6.34 -17.87 -9.82
CA GLY A 89 -6.71 -18.75 -10.92
C GLY A 89 -7.34 -18.03 -12.12
N TYR A 90 -7.12 -16.72 -12.25
CA TYR A 90 -7.62 -15.93 -13.38
C TYR A 90 -6.56 -15.77 -14.48
N LEU A 91 -7.03 -15.75 -15.72
CA LEU A 91 -6.29 -15.44 -16.93
C LEU A 91 -6.80 -14.15 -17.54
N LEU A 92 -5.94 -13.43 -18.25
CA LEU A 92 -6.32 -12.27 -19.06
C LEU A 92 -6.38 -12.66 -20.53
N GLU A 93 -7.38 -12.14 -21.22
CA GLU A 93 -7.30 -11.98 -22.67
C GLU A 93 -6.30 -10.87 -23.03
N MET A 94 -5.74 -10.94 -24.24
CA MET A 94 -4.75 -9.96 -24.73
C MET A 94 -5.27 -8.52 -24.72
N SER A 95 -6.55 -8.30 -25.04
CA SER A 95 -7.18 -6.98 -24.95
C SER A 95 -7.25 -6.49 -23.50
N ALA A 96 -7.67 -7.36 -22.58
CA ALA A 96 -7.74 -7.08 -21.14
C ALA A 96 -6.37 -6.73 -20.53
N GLU A 97 -5.31 -7.41 -20.98
CA GLU A 97 -3.95 -7.07 -20.58
C GLU A 97 -3.58 -5.63 -20.96
N ASN A 98 -3.84 -5.23 -22.20
CA ASN A 98 -3.55 -3.87 -22.67
C ASN A 98 -4.35 -2.83 -21.88
N THR A 99 -5.66 -3.07 -21.67
CA THR A 99 -6.53 -2.19 -20.88
C THR A 99 -6.04 -2.06 -19.44
N LEU A 100 -5.63 -3.16 -18.81
CA LEU A 100 -5.06 -3.13 -17.45
C LEU A 100 -3.77 -2.32 -17.39
N ARG A 101 -2.85 -2.49 -18.36
CA ARG A 101 -1.61 -1.71 -18.44
C ARG A 101 -1.88 -0.21 -18.60
N GLU A 102 -2.80 0.17 -19.49
CA GLU A 102 -3.20 1.55 -19.68
C GLU A 102 -3.81 2.16 -18.42
N ARG A 103 -4.70 1.41 -17.75
CA ARG A 103 -5.32 1.84 -16.49
C ARG A 103 -4.29 2.04 -15.38
N LEU A 104 -3.31 1.14 -15.26
CA LEU A 104 -2.23 1.26 -14.28
C LEU A 104 -1.31 2.45 -14.59
N LEU A 105 -0.98 2.68 -15.86
CA LEU A 105 -0.20 3.85 -16.28
C LEU A 105 -0.95 5.15 -15.98
N GLN A 106 -2.25 5.21 -16.26
CA GLN A 106 -3.09 6.38 -15.96
C GLN A 106 -3.09 6.67 -14.46
N VAL A 107 -3.38 5.66 -13.64
CA VAL A 107 -3.42 5.79 -12.19
C VAL A 107 -2.07 6.22 -11.63
N TYR A 108 -0.96 5.68 -12.15
CA TYR A 108 0.38 6.10 -11.77
C TYR A 108 0.64 7.57 -12.14
N ASN A 109 0.25 8.01 -13.33
CA ASN A 109 0.46 9.40 -13.78
C ASN A 109 -0.40 10.41 -13.03
N THR A 110 -1.58 10.01 -12.53
CA THR A 110 -2.49 10.88 -11.75
C THR A 110 -2.35 10.68 -10.24
N ARG A 111 -1.34 9.96 -9.78
CA ARG A 111 -1.20 9.60 -8.37
C ARG A 111 -0.91 10.81 -7.50
N ASP A 112 -1.40 10.78 -6.27
CA ASP A 112 -1.09 11.76 -5.23
C ASP A 112 -0.17 11.14 -4.17
N LYS A 113 0.10 11.91 -3.10
CA LYS A 113 0.91 11.44 -1.97
C LYS A 113 0.32 10.26 -1.20
N ASN A 114 -0.96 9.93 -1.43
CA ASN A 114 -1.67 8.84 -0.75
C ASN A 114 -1.80 7.61 -1.66
N PHE A 115 -0.97 7.51 -2.70
CA PHE A 115 -1.04 6.40 -3.64
C PHE A 115 -0.80 5.04 -2.96
N GLY A 116 -1.81 4.18 -3.03
CA GLY A 116 -1.82 2.91 -2.29
C GLY A 116 -0.94 1.79 -2.88
N ASN A 117 -0.20 2.02 -3.97
CA ASN A 117 0.65 1.02 -4.62
C ASN A 117 -0.07 -0.33 -4.84
N ALA A 118 0.43 -1.42 -4.24
CA ALA A 118 -0.17 -2.75 -4.34
C ALA A 118 -1.63 -2.81 -3.87
N ARG A 119 -2.06 -1.93 -2.94
CA ARG A 119 -3.47 -1.81 -2.54
C ARG A 119 -4.32 -1.29 -3.69
N THR A 120 -3.83 -0.33 -4.46
CA THR A 120 -4.53 0.19 -5.63
C THR A 120 -4.68 -0.90 -6.70
N VAL A 121 -3.60 -1.64 -6.98
CA VAL A 121 -3.64 -2.79 -7.90
C VAL A 121 -4.68 -3.82 -7.47
N ARG A 122 -4.66 -4.20 -6.18
CA ARG A 122 -5.62 -5.14 -5.61
C ARG A 122 -7.07 -4.68 -5.80
N ASN A 123 -7.35 -3.40 -5.57
CA ASN A 123 -8.69 -2.84 -5.76
C ASN A 123 -9.13 -2.93 -7.23
N ILE A 124 -8.26 -2.56 -8.18
CA ILE A 124 -8.55 -2.65 -9.62
C ILE A 124 -8.85 -4.09 -10.03
N VAL A 125 -8.03 -5.05 -9.60
CA VAL A 125 -8.20 -6.47 -9.93
C VAL A 125 -9.50 -7.03 -9.35
N TYR A 126 -9.81 -6.75 -8.09
CA TYR A 126 -11.05 -7.26 -7.49
C TYR A 126 -12.30 -6.58 -8.06
N GLU A 127 -12.21 -5.31 -8.47
CA GLU A 127 -13.29 -4.66 -9.22
C GLU A 127 -13.54 -5.38 -10.54
N ALA A 128 -12.49 -5.73 -11.28
CA ALA A 128 -12.60 -6.47 -12.53
C ALA A 128 -13.18 -7.88 -12.35
N ILE A 129 -12.74 -8.61 -11.31
CA ILE A 129 -13.33 -9.90 -10.95
C ILE A 129 -14.82 -9.76 -10.66
N GLY A 130 -15.23 -8.76 -9.86
CA GLY A 130 -16.64 -8.51 -9.61
C GLY A 130 -17.44 -8.16 -10.88
N LYS A 131 -16.86 -7.44 -11.84
CA LYS A 131 -17.49 -7.17 -13.14
C LYS A 131 -17.63 -8.43 -13.97
N GLN A 132 -16.63 -9.31 -13.96
CA GLN A 132 -16.69 -10.61 -14.62
C GLN A 132 -17.79 -11.49 -14.03
N GLU A 133 -17.91 -11.58 -12.71
CA GLU A 133 -18.97 -12.34 -12.04
C GLU A 133 -20.36 -11.81 -12.45
N ASN A 134 -20.52 -10.49 -12.47
CA ASN A 134 -21.75 -9.84 -12.93
C ASN A 134 -22.06 -10.14 -14.40
N ARG A 135 -21.06 -10.14 -15.28
CA ARG A 135 -21.21 -10.53 -16.70
C ARG A 135 -21.64 -11.99 -16.81
N LEU A 136 -20.96 -12.90 -16.12
CA LEU A 136 -21.24 -14.33 -16.17
C LEU A 136 -22.64 -14.68 -15.65
N SER A 137 -23.12 -13.97 -14.62
CA SER A 137 -24.47 -14.19 -14.07
C SER A 137 -25.60 -13.98 -15.10
N LYS A 138 -25.32 -13.25 -16.18
CA LYS A 138 -26.26 -12.96 -17.27
C LYS A 138 -26.20 -14.01 -18.39
N LEU A 139 -25.22 -14.91 -18.37
CA LEU A 139 -25.06 -15.97 -19.37
C LEU A 139 -25.85 -17.21 -18.95
N LEU A 140 -26.57 -17.81 -19.91
CA LEU A 140 -27.37 -19.01 -19.68
C LEU A 140 -26.52 -20.25 -19.37
N ASN A 141 -25.35 -20.37 -20.01
CA ASN A 141 -24.40 -21.46 -19.82
C ASN A 141 -22.97 -20.96 -20.12
N PRO A 142 -22.29 -20.29 -19.17
CA PRO A 142 -20.89 -19.94 -19.36
C PRO A 142 -20.04 -21.22 -19.43
N ASP A 143 -19.06 -21.24 -20.35
CA ASP A 143 -18.09 -22.34 -20.38
C ASP A 143 -17.05 -22.19 -19.26
N ASN A 144 -16.30 -23.26 -19.00
CA ASN A 144 -15.29 -23.27 -17.94
C ASN A 144 -14.18 -22.23 -18.18
N GLN A 145 -13.89 -21.87 -19.43
CA GLN A 145 -12.87 -20.89 -19.75
C GLN A 145 -13.34 -19.49 -19.32
N ALA A 146 -14.60 -19.14 -19.59
CA ALA A 146 -15.20 -17.88 -19.19
C ALA A 146 -15.23 -17.68 -17.67
N LEU A 147 -15.33 -18.76 -16.88
CA LEU A 147 -15.25 -18.71 -15.41
C LEU A 147 -13.88 -18.23 -14.90
N THR A 148 -12.82 -18.43 -15.68
CA THR A 148 -11.44 -18.13 -15.31
C THR A 148 -10.82 -16.99 -16.13
N THR A 149 -11.51 -16.45 -17.14
CA THR A 149 -10.95 -15.43 -18.03
C THR A 149 -11.60 -14.07 -17.84
N LEU A 150 -10.75 -13.07 -17.58
CA LEU A 150 -11.10 -11.66 -17.60
C LEU A 150 -10.91 -11.10 -19.01
N ILE A 151 -11.88 -10.32 -19.48
CA ILE A 151 -11.85 -9.65 -20.78
C ILE A 151 -11.77 -8.13 -20.59
N GLU A 152 -11.53 -7.40 -21.67
CA GLU A 152 -11.43 -5.93 -21.67
C GLU A 152 -12.59 -5.24 -20.93
N ASP A 153 -13.84 -5.64 -21.19
CA ASP A 153 -15.04 -5.06 -20.56
C ASP A 153 -15.05 -5.14 -19.03
N ASP A 154 -14.29 -6.07 -18.42
CA ASP A 154 -14.20 -6.17 -16.97
C ASP A 154 -13.36 -5.04 -16.36
N PHE A 155 -12.56 -4.33 -17.16
CA PHE A 155 -11.69 -3.26 -16.68
C PHE A 155 -12.26 -1.85 -16.90
N HIS A 156 -13.40 -1.73 -17.60
CA HIS A 156 -14.11 -0.48 -17.88
C HIS A 156 -15.21 -0.18 -16.86
#